data_AF-A0A089LTR0-F1
#
_entry.id   AF-A0A089LTR0-F1
#
_cell.length_a   1.000
_cell.length_b   1.000
_cell.length_c   1.000
_cell.angle_alpha   90.00
_cell.angle_beta   90.00
_cell.angle_gamma   90.00
#
_symmetry.space_group_name_H-M   'P 1'
#
loop_
_entity.id
_entity.type
_entity.pdbx_description
1 polymer ?
#
loop_
_entity_poly.entity_id
_entity_poly.type
_entity_poly.pdbx_seq_one_letter_code
_entity_poly.pdbx_strand_id
1 'polypeptide(L)'
;MERKYQEIREYTGLEIKEILDRQVIEELILLPISVGLHHPNWRMAQNLCLELAQHKDAHVRANAVFGLAHIARTKGVLDKRLVKPVILKELRQNEEYRGTIIDAVSDINLFLNWKLAKRYSTD
;
A
#
# COMPACT_ATOMS: atom_id res chain seq x y z
N MET A 1 18.36 -15.91 3.90
CA MET A 1 17.21 -15.48 4.71
C MET A 1 16.10 -16.50 4.52
N GLU A 2 15.64 -17.14 5.59
CA GLU A 2 14.54 -18.12 5.52
C GLU A 2 13.22 -17.37 5.28
N ARG A 3 12.47 -17.73 4.23
CA ARG A 3 11.16 -17.15 3.98
C ARG A 3 10.14 -17.85 4.88
N LYS A 4 9.47 -17.08 5.76
CA LYS A 4 8.41 -17.57 6.63
C LYS A 4 7.08 -17.00 6.15
N TYR A 5 6.10 -17.87 5.94
CA TYR A 5 4.74 -17.43 5.68
C TYR A 5 4.14 -16.90 6.98
N GLN A 6 3.46 -15.75 6.91
CA GLN A 6 2.69 -15.18 7.99
C GLN A 6 1.34 -14.74 7.42
N GLU A 7 0.26 -15.20 8.05
CA GLU A 7 -1.08 -14.72 7.72
C GLU A 7 -1.24 -13.26 8.16
N ILE A 8 -1.82 -12.44 7.29
CA ILE A 8 -2.09 -11.04 7.58
C ILE A 8 -3.38 -10.94 8.38
N ARG A 9 -3.27 -10.66 9.69
CA ARG A 9 -4.42 -10.50 10.58
C ARG A 9 -5.19 -9.20 10.30
N GLU A 10 -6.48 -9.19 10.58
CA GLU A 10 -7.28 -7.96 10.68
C GLU A 10 -7.01 -7.25 12.01
N TYR A 11 -7.01 -5.91 11.99
CA TYR A 11 -6.85 -5.06 13.18
C TYR A 11 -8.10 -4.23 13.43
N THR A 12 -8.48 -4.11 14.69
CA THR A 12 -9.49 -3.15 15.16
C THR A 12 -8.97 -1.71 15.06
N GLY A 13 -9.88 -0.73 15.10
CA GLY A 13 -9.49 0.69 15.08
C GLY A 13 -8.56 1.10 16.23
N LEU A 14 -8.71 0.47 17.41
CA LEU A 14 -7.82 0.70 18.55
C LEU A 14 -6.42 0.15 18.28
N GLU A 15 -6.31 -1.10 17.79
CA GLU A 15 -5.01 -1.70 17.47
C GLU A 15 -4.28 -0.95 16.34
N ILE A 16 -5.01 -0.48 15.32
CA ILE A 16 -4.43 0.36 14.27
C ILE A 16 -3.79 1.60 14.90
N LYS A 17 -4.49 2.26 15.82
CA LYS A 17 -3.96 3.43 16.53
C LYS A 17 -2.72 3.07 17.36
N GLU A 18 -2.77 1.97 18.11
CA GLU A 18 -1.64 1.52 18.93
C GLU A 18 -0.39 1.16 18.10
N ILE A 19 -0.58 0.59 16.91
CA ILE A 19 0.54 0.33 15.97
C ILE A 19 1.13 1.66 15.48
N LEU A 20 0.28 2.61 15.09
CA LEU A 20 0.71 3.93 14.65
C LEU A 20 1.44 4.67 15.79
N ASP A 21 0.99 4.58 17.03
CA ASP A 21 1.64 5.24 18.17
C ASP A 21 3.00 4.61 18.51
N ARG A 22 3.13 3.28 18.39
CA ARG A 22 4.39 2.55 18.69
C ARG A 22 5.50 2.76 17.66
N GLN A 23 5.18 3.08 16.41
CA GLN A 23 6.14 3.35 15.33
C GLN A 23 7.16 2.21 15.08
N VAL A 24 6.77 0.95 15.34
CA VAL A 24 7.61 -0.23 15.07
C VAL A 24 7.58 -0.53 13.58
N ILE A 25 8.75 -0.54 12.93
CA ILE A 25 8.89 -0.63 11.47
C ILE A 25 8.22 -1.90 10.92
N GLU A 26 8.43 -3.04 11.57
CA GLU A 26 7.88 -4.33 11.16
C GLU A 26 6.35 -4.33 11.19
N GLU A 27 5.74 -3.65 12.15
CA GLU A 27 4.29 -3.51 12.23
C GLU A 27 3.77 -2.53 11.16
N LEU A 28 4.48 -1.41 10.95
CA LEU A 28 4.13 -0.41 9.93
C LEU A 28 4.27 -0.94 8.49
N ILE A 29 5.15 -1.91 8.25
CA ILE A 29 5.26 -2.60 6.96
C ILE A 29 3.99 -3.43 6.69
N LEU A 30 3.46 -4.11 7.71
CA LEU A 30 2.31 -5.01 7.56
C LEU A 30 0.96 -4.28 7.61
N LEU A 31 0.90 -3.15 8.32
CA LEU A 31 -0.34 -2.41 8.56
C LEU A 31 -1.07 -2.00 7.25
N PRO A 32 -0.42 -1.41 6.22
CA PRO A 32 -1.08 -1.08 4.96
C PRO A 32 -1.73 -2.29 4.25
N ILE A 33 -1.06 -3.45 4.32
CA ILE A 33 -1.53 -4.69 3.72
C ILE A 33 -2.78 -5.15 4.44
N SER A 34 -2.74 -5.20 5.78
CA SER A 34 -3.89 -5.59 6.60
C SER A 34 -5.10 -4.70 6.34
N VAL A 35 -4.94 -3.37 6.40
CA VAL A 35 -6.09 -2.48 6.19
C VAL A 35 -6.60 -2.53 4.75
N GLY A 36 -5.72 -2.76 3.77
CA GLY A 36 -6.12 -2.90 2.37
C GLY A 36 -6.88 -4.18 2.06
N LEU A 37 -6.57 -5.27 2.79
CA LEU A 37 -7.28 -6.53 2.67
C LEU A 37 -8.63 -6.50 3.39
N HIS A 38 -8.62 -6.04 4.65
CA HIS A 38 -9.70 -6.33 5.59
C HIS A 38 -10.60 -5.13 5.88
N HIS A 39 -10.05 -3.93 5.99
CA HIS A 39 -10.78 -2.79 6.53
C HIS A 39 -12.05 -2.47 5.71
N PRO A 40 -13.23 -2.32 6.34
CA PRO A 40 -14.49 -2.17 5.61
C PRO A 40 -14.62 -0.82 4.91
N ASN A 41 -14.03 0.24 5.49
CA ASN A 41 -14.02 1.57 4.91
C ASN A 41 -12.77 1.77 4.03
N TRP A 42 -12.96 1.67 2.71
CA TRP A 42 -11.90 1.84 1.71
C TRP A 42 -11.22 3.21 1.78
N ARG A 43 -11.98 4.27 2.11
CA ARG A 43 -11.45 5.64 2.16
C ARG A 43 -10.53 5.83 3.36
N MET A 44 -10.89 5.23 4.50
CA MET A 44 -10.01 5.22 5.68
C MET A 44 -8.74 4.43 5.41
N ALA A 45 -8.86 3.23 4.83
CA ALA A 45 -7.70 2.40 4.47
C ALA A 45 -6.77 3.14 3.49
N GLN A 46 -7.34 3.79 2.46
CA GLN A 46 -6.58 4.59 1.51
C GLN A 46 -5.84 5.73 2.20
N ASN A 47 -6.53 6.51 3.03
CA ASN A 47 -5.93 7.67 3.70
C ASN A 47 -4.77 7.23 4.61
N LEU A 48 -4.92 6.11 5.33
CA LEU A 48 -3.84 5.53 6.13
C LEU A 48 -2.65 5.12 5.26
N CYS A 49 -2.88 4.44 4.13
CA CYS A 49 -1.80 4.12 3.19
C CYS A 49 -1.12 5.40 2.65
N LEU A 50 -1.86 6.47 2.36
CA LEU A 50 -1.28 7.73 1.89
C LEU A 50 -0.43 8.42 2.97
N GLU A 51 -0.82 8.31 4.24
CA GLU A 51 -0.05 8.80 5.39
C GLU A 51 1.24 8.00 5.55
N LEU A 52 1.16 6.66 5.56
CA LEU A 52 2.35 5.79 5.67
C LEU A 52 3.29 5.94 4.46
N ALA A 53 2.79 6.32 3.29
CA ALA A 53 3.61 6.66 2.14
C ALA A 53 4.45 7.94 2.32
N GLN A 54 4.28 8.70 3.42
CA GLN A 54 5.17 9.80 3.81
C GLN A 54 6.21 9.39 4.86
N HIS A 55 6.23 8.13 5.30
CA HIS A 55 7.15 7.67 6.32
C HIS A 55 8.62 7.72 5.87
N LYS A 56 9.55 7.92 6.82
CA LYS A 56 11.00 8.03 6.52
C LYS A 56 11.60 6.72 5.97
N ASP A 57 11.05 5.59 6.38
CA ASP A 57 11.51 4.25 5.98
C ASP A 57 10.97 3.88 4.58
N ALA A 58 11.87 3.47 3.68
CA ALA A 58 11.52 3.15 2.31
C ALA A 58 10.65 1.89 2.18
N HIS A 59 10.82 0.92 3.08
CA HIS A 59 10.05 -0.31 3.07
C HIS A 59 8.61 -0.06 3.49
N VAL A 60 8.40 0.77 4.52
CA VAL A 60 7.05 1.23 4.94
C VAL A 60 6.36 1.94 3.78
N ARG A 61 7.03 2.86 3.09
CA ARG A 61 6.42 3.57 1.95
C ARG A 61 6.06 2.64 0.80
N ALA A 62 6.91 1.68 0.47
CA ALA A 62 6.63 0.71 -0.59
C ALA A 62 5.42 -0.17 -0.24
N ASN A 63 5.34 -0.66 1.00
CA ASN A 63 4.18 -1.44 1.46
C ASN A 63 2.92 -0.58 1.58
N ALA A 64 3.04 0.72 1.84
CA ALA A 64 1.91 1.64 1.76
C ALA A 64 1.31 1.70 0.34
N VAL A 65 2.15 1.72 -0.69
CA VAL A 65 1.69 1.61 -2.09
C VAL A 65 1.09 0.22 -2.36
N PHE A 66 1.67 -0.85 -1.83
CA PHE A 66 1.13 -2.20 -1.95
C PHE A 66 -0.24 -2.37 -1.26
N GLY A 67 -0.45 -1.72 -0.12
CA GLY A 67 -1.75 -1.63 0.54
C GLY A 67 -2.83 -0.99 -0.35
N LEU A 68 -2.47 0.05 -1.13
CA LEU A 68 -3.39 0.63 -2.12
C LEU A 68 -3.78 -0.37 -3.21
N ALA A 69 -2.85 -1.25 -3.64
CA ALA A 69 -3.16 -2.31 -4.58
C ALA A 69 -4.14 -3.34 -4.00
N HIS A 70 -4.02 -3.67 -2.71
CA HIS A 70 -5.01 -4.52 -2.05
C HIS A 70 -6.39 -3.86 -1.98
N ILE A 71 -6.48 -2.56 -1.70
CA ILE A 71 -7.77 -1.83 -1.74
C ILE A 71 -8.35 -1.87 -3.16
N ALA A 72 -7.54 -1.62 -4.18
CA ALA A 72 -7.96 -1.73 -5.58
C ALA A 72 -8.53 -3.11 -5.89
N ARG A 73 -7.85 -4.18 -5.46
CA ARG A 73 -8.27 -5.56 -5.67
C ARG A 73 -9.54 -5.94 -4.90
N THR A 74 -9.63 -5.59 -3.62
CA THR A 74 -10.70 -6.07 -2.73
C THR A 74 -11.94 -5.19 -2.77
N LYS A 75 -11.78 -3.88 -3.02
CA LYS A 75 -12.86 -2.89 -2.99
C LYS A 75 -13.17 -2.29 -4.37
N GLY A 76 -12.30 -2.46 -5.37
CA GLY A 76 -12.53 -1.94 -6.72
C GLY A 76 -12.57 -0.42 -6.81
N VAL A 77 -12.03 0.30 -5.82
CA VAL A 77 -12.13 1.76 -5.74
C VAL A 77 -10.92 2.40 -5.07
N LEU A 78 -10.44 3.49 -5.65
CA LEU A 78 -9.47 4.43 -5.08
C LEU A 78 -9.76 5.83 -5.61
N ASP A 79 -9.45 6.86 -4.82
CA ASP A 79 -9.39 8.24 -5.29
C ASP A 79 -8.11 8.46 -6.10
N LYS A 80 -8.25 8.37 -7.42
CA LYS A 80 -7.15 8.56 -8.37
C LYS A 80 -6.39 9.87 -8.20
N ARG A 81 -7.08 10.95 -7.80
CA ARG A 81 -6.47 12.28 -7.70
C ARG A 81 -5.44 12.32 -6.57
N LEU A 82 -5.74 11.63 -5.46
CA LEU A 82 -4.87 11.56 -4.29
C LEU A 82 -3.78 10.49 -4.45
N VAL A 83 -4.16 9.32 -4.99
CA VAL A 83 -3.27 8.16 -5.07
C VAL A 83 -2.19 8.30 -6.15
N LYS A 84 -2.56 8.76 -7.35
CA LYS A 84 -1.64 8.85 -8.49
C LYS A 84 -0.33 9.60 -8.18
N PRO A 85 -0.33 10.82 -7.59
CA PRO A 85 0.92 11.53 -7.34
C PRO A 85 1.85 10.80 -6.38
N VAL A 86 1.30 10.13 -5.35
CA VAL A 86 2.08 9.35 -4.38
C VAL A 86 2.74 8.15 -5.04
N ILE A 87 1.99 7.37 -5.82
CA ILE A 87 2.54 6.21 -6.55
C ILE A 87 3.65 6.64 -7.51
N LEU A 88 3.44 7.69 -8.29
CA LEU A 88 4.44 8.16 -9.24
C LEU A 88 5.68 8.73 -8.54
N LYS A 89 5.54 9.33 -7.36
CA LYS A 89 6.66 9.76 -6.51
C LYS A 89 7.47 8.56 -6.05
N GLU A 90 6.82 7.55 -5.45
CA GLU A 90 7.53 6.38 -4.93
C GLU A 90 8.21 5.58 -6.05
N LEU A 91 7.57 5.42 -7.21
CA LEU A 91 8.18 4.76 -8.38
C LEU A 91 9.46 5.46 -8.87
N ARG A 92 9.62 6.77 -8.60
CA ARG A 92 10.83 7.53 -8.94
C ARG A 92 11.87 7.53 -7.83
N GLN A 93 11.45 7.56 -6.57
CA GLN A 93 12.33 7.86 -5.43
C GLN A 93 12.71 6.64 -4.61
N ASN A 94 11.93 5.57 -4.64
CA ASN A 94 12.14 4.39 -3.82
C ASN A 94 12.82 3.30 -4.66
N GLU A 95 14.13 3.41 -4.78
CA GLU A 95 14.95 2.50 -5.60
C GLU A 95 15.08 1.12 -4.95
N GLU A 96 15.18 1.07 -3.62
CA GLU A 96 15.39 -0.15 -2.83
C GLU A 96 14.22 -1.15 -2.97
N TYR A 97 12.98 -0.66 -2.93
CA TYR A 97 11.77 -1.49 -2.99
C TYR A 97 10.97 -1.26 -4.28
N ARG A 98 11.67 -0.89 -5.37
CA ARG A 98 11.04 -0.58 -6.66
C ARG A 98 10.19 -1.72 -7.21
N GLY A 99 10.62 -2.97 -7.02
CA GLY A 99 9.88 -4.16 -7.47
C GLY A 99 8.47 -4.21 -6.90
N THR A 100 8.34 -4.09 -5.57
CA THR A 100 7.06 -4.04 -4.85
C THR A 100 6.14 -2.94 -5.38
N ILE A 101 6.70 -1.76 -5.68
CA ILE A 101 5.93 -0.64 -6.21
C ILE A 101 5.44 -0.90 -7.64
N ILE A 102 6.27 -1.55 -8.47
CA ILE A 102 5.87 -1.95 -9.83
C ILE A 102 4.73 -2.98 -9.77
N ASP A 103 4.83 -3.98 -8.91
CA ASP A 103 3.77 -4.99 -8.75
C ASP A 103 2.47 -4.34 -8.29
N ALA A 104 2.53 -3.42 -7.32
CA ALA A 104 1.37 -2.65 -6.88
C ALA A 104 0.75 -1.82 -8.01
N VAL A 105 1.57 -1.19 -8.86
CA VAL A 105 1.09 -0.41 -10.02
C VAL A 105 0.38 -1.31 -11.02
N SER A 106 0.91 -2.49 -11.30
CA SER A 106 0.30 -3.48 -12.18
C SER A 106 -1.07 -3.92 -11.66
N ASP A 107 -1.18 -4.25 -10.38
CA ASP A 107 -2.44 -4.61 -9.74
C ASP A 107 -3.46 -3.46 -9.79
N ILE A 108 -3.06 -2.25 -9.44
CA ILE A 108 -3.96 -1.08 -9.50
C ILE A 108 -4.45 -0.82 -10.92
N ASN A 109 -3.56 -0.94 -11.91
CA ASN A 109 -3.93 -0.82 -13.32
C ASN A 109 -4.94 -1.89 -13.74
N LEU A 110 -4.69 -3.15 -13.35
CA LEU A 110 -5.55 -4.29 -13.66
C LEU A 110 -6.94 -4.12 -13.03
N PHE A 111 -7.02 -3.93 -11.72
CA PHE A 111 -8.30 -3.96 -10.99
C PHE A 111 -9.12 -2.68 -11.16
N LEU A 112 -8.50 -1.54 -11.46
CA LEU A 112 -9.23 -0.27 -11.66
C LEU A 112 -9.28 0.17 -13.12
N ASN A 113 -8.73 -0.62 -14.05
CA ASN A 113 -8.55 -0.24 -15.46
C ASN A 113 -7.84 1.13 -15.60
N TRP A 114 -6.80 1.34 -14.80
CA TRP A 114 -5.97 2.54 -14.87
C TRP A 114 -4.77 2.33 -15.80
N LYS A 115 -4.17 3.44 -16.23
CA LYS A 115 -2.95 3.48 -17.05
C LYS A 115 -1.88 4.30 -16.34
N LEU A 116 -1.57 3.91 -15.11
CA LEU A 116 -0.49 4.49 -14.34
C LEU A 116 0.85 4.00 -14.90
N ALA A 117 1.79 4.92 -15.08
CA ALA A 117 3.18 4.62 -15.46
C ALA A 117 3.29 3.61 -16.62
N LYS A 118 2.66 3.90 -17.77
CA LYS A 118 2.50 3.04 -18.97
C LYS A 118 3.63 2.06 -19.31
N ARG A 119 4.90 2.39 -19.04
CA ARG A 119 6.05 1.48 -19.23
C ARG A 119 5.96 0.19 -18.39
N TYR A 120 5.18 0.20 -17.32
CA TYR A 120 5.02 -0.91 -16.37
C TYR A 120 3.60 -1.49 -16.38
N SER A 121 2.72 -1.03 -17.27
CA SER A 121 1.43 -1.67 -17.48
C SER A 121 1.66 -2.92 -18.33
N THR A 122 1.26 -4.10 -17.84
CA THR A 122 1.17 -5.29 -18.68
C THR A 122 -0.01 -5.10 -19.63
N ASP A 123 0.29 -5.06 -20.94
CA ASP A 123 -0.70 -5.02 -22.03
C ASP A 123 -1.53 -6.32 -22.10
#